data_AF-A0A7U9KTU6-F1
#
_entry.id   AF-A0A7U9KTU6-F1
#
_cell.length_a   1.000
_cell.length_b   1.000
_cell.length_c   1.000
_cell.angle_alpha   90.00
_cell.angle_beta   90.00
_cell.angle_gamma   90.00
#
_symmetry.space_group_name_H-M   'P 1'
#
loop_
_entity.id
_entity.type
_entity.pdbx_description
1 polymer ?
#
loop_
_entity_poly.entity_id
_entity_poly.type
_entity_poly.pdbx_seq_one_letter_code
_entity_poly.pdbx_strand_id
1 'polypeptide(L)'
;MTIRILPAVGDPDAARAVSSLLSQLPGAEPGPPVTDSTALVNALDQAVSRAAAGSPDRPGPPSAVDELPEVVLVHERIGPVPALELIRDIALRFPAVGVVLITTDAGPALFAAAMDAGARGIVGLPLGYDELAARVQAAAQWAAGVRVHLGGGQEAALGPAGTLVTVTGAKGGVGTTVTAVQLALAARAAGRSVALVDMDLQSGDVASYLDVQFRRSIVDLAGIQDISVRVLQDAVHAHHTGLGLLLAPEEGERGEEVDDRAARTVLAALRSRYELVVVDCGSQMQSASAAAVELSDTALLVTTPDVVCVRAAKRLVRLWDRLQIRKAEDTTTVVNRLTRNTEIQPPLVGKATGTRVARTSVPAAFKELQPYVDAGRMQDLDARSTVRQALWALAGELGLVDAPAAARQGRGSHRARTPLTGRRRKALTAGPAAGEPGVPGAAGAFGAAGPYEEG
;
A
#
# COMPACT_ATOMS: atom_id res chain seq x y z
N MET A 1 13.11 -17.00 15.97
CA MET A 1 11.73 -16.71 16.42
C MET A 1 11.51 -17.50 17.68
N THR A 2 10.93 -16.86 18.70
CA THR A 2 10.57 -17.52 19.95
C THR A 2 9.18 -18.13 19.80
N ILE A 3 8.99 -19.39 20.19
CA ILE A 3 7.71 -20.12 20.10
C ILE A 3 7.15 -20.29 21.51
N ARG A 4 6.09 -19.56 21.87
CA ARG A 4 5.40 -19.75 23.15
C ARG A 4 4.44 -20.91 23.02
N ILE A 5 4.59 -21.87 23.94
CA ILE A 5 3.85 -23.13 23.90
C ILE A 5 3.09 -23.27 25.20
N LEU A 6 1.78 -23.49 25.13
CA LEU A 6 0.97 -23.78 26.30
C LEU A 6 0.55 -25.27 26.29
N PRO A 7 1.15 -26.11 27.15
CA PRO A 7 0.75 -27.50 27.27
C PRO A 7 -0.51 -27.65 28.13
N ALA A 8 -1.52 -28.33 27.60
CA ALA A 8 -2.77 -28.66 28.26
C ALA A 8 -2.90 -30.18 28.37
N VAL A 9 -2.47 -30.70 29.52
CA VAL A 9 -2.24 -32.13 29.71
C VAL A 9 -2.91 -32.58 31.00
N GLY A 10 -4.00 -33.35 30.85
CA GLY A 10 -4.74 -33.89 32.00
C GLY A 10 -4.05 -35.07 32.71
N ASP A 11 -3.02 -35.66 32.11
CA ASP A 11 -2.26 -36.77 32.69
C ASP A 11 -0.92 -36.26 33.30
N PRO A 12 -0.68 -36.43 34.62
CA PRO A 12 0.54 -35.95 35.28
C PRO A 12 1.86 -36.54 34.74
N ASP A 13 1.85 -37.79 34.26
CA ASP A 13 3.04 -38.43 33.69
C ASP A 13 3.35 -37.86 32.31
N ALA A 14 2.32 -37.73 31.46
CA ALA A 14 2.46 -37.07 30.17
C ALA A 14 2.86 -35.60 30.31
N ALA A 15 2.34 -34.89 31.31
CA ALA A 15 2.67 -33.48 31.56
C ALA A 15 4.17 -33.30 31.88
N ARG A 16 4.75 -34.21 32.68
CA ARG A 16 6.19 -34.23 32.97
C ARG A 16 7.02 -34.52 31.72
N ALA A 17 6.60 -35.50 30.91
CA ALA A 17 7.28 -35.85 29.67
C ALA A 17 7.26 -34.69 28.66
N VAL A 18 6.10 -34.09 28.42
CA VAL A 18 5.94 -32.91 27.54
C VAL A 18 6.83 -31.77 28.03
N SER A 19 6.76 -31.42 29.31
CA SER A 19 7.56 -30.30 29.85
C SER A 19 9.06 -30.54 29.71
N SER A 20 9.52 -31.77 29.96
CA SER A 20 10.93 -32.15 29.79
C SER A 20 11.39 -32.02 28.34
N LEU A 21 10.61 -32.52 27.37
CA LEU A 21 10.96 -32.44 25.96
C LEU A 21 10.89 -31.01 25.41
N LEU A 22 9.85 -30.24 25.79
CA LEU A 22 9.72 -28.84 25.35
C LEU A 22 10.88 -27.97 25.85
N SER A 23 11.39 -28.21 27.06
CA SER A 23 12.54 -27.47 27.60
C SER A 23 13.84 -27.67 26.80
N GLN A 24 13.92 -28.74 26.01
CA GLN A 24 15.06 -29.05 25.15
C GLN A 24 14.93 -28.44 23.75
N LEU A 25 13.75 -27.93 23.37
CA LEU A 25 13.52 -27.39 22.04
C LEU A 25 14.17 -26.01 21.87
N PRO A 26 15.00 -25.81 20.83
CA PRO A 26 15.66 -24.53 20.59
C PRO A 26 14.63 -23.47 20.19
N GLY A 27 14.63 -22.35 20.91
CA GLY A 27 13.73 -21.22 20.65
C GLY A 27 12.29 -21.42 21.14
N ALA A 28 12.00 -22.47 21.91
CA ALA A 28 10.72 -22.65 22.57
C ALA A 28 10.70 -21.96 23.95
N GLU A 29 9.58 -21.32 24.28
CA GLU A 29 9.24 -20.81 25.60
C GLU A 29 7.99 -21.56 26.11
N PRO A 30 8.16 -22.74 26.72
CA PRO A 30 7.04 -23.48 27.28
C PRO A 30 6.49 -22.77 28.52
N GLY A 31 5.18 -22.52 28.51
CA GLY A 31 4.43 -22.09 29.68
C GLY A 31 4.17 -23.25 30.67
N PRO A 32 3.67 -22.94 31.88
CA PRO A 32 3.30 -23.97 32.85
C PRO A 32 2.16 -24.85 32.29
N PRO A 33 2.21 -26.18 32.44
CA PRO A 33 1.16 -27.04 31.96
C PRO A 33 -0.14 -26.80 32.72
N VAL A 34 -1.24 -26.67 31.97
CA VAL A 34 -2.59 -26.61 32.53
C VAL A 34 -3.19 -28.01 32.58
N THR A 35 -3.93 -28.30 33.65
CA THR A 35 -4.39 -29.66 34.00
C THR A 35 -5.78 -29.99 33.46
N ASP A 36 -6.55 -28.99 33.04
CA ASP A 36 -7.93 -29.17 32.58
C ASP A 36 -8.31 -28.18 31.46
N SER A 37 -9.40 -28.46 30.76
CA SER A 37 -9.88 -27.68 29.62
C SER A 37 -10.34 -26.27 30.03
N THR A 38 -10.88 -26.12 31.24
CA THR A 38 -11.38 -24.84 31.75
C THR A 38 -10.22 -23.89 32.04
N ALA A 39 -9.15 -24.38 32.66
CA ALA A 39 -7.92 -23.64 32.91
C ALA A 39 -7.25 -23.20 31.62
N LEU A 40 -7.25 -24.05 30.58
CA LEU A 40 -6.74 -23.69 29.26
C LEU A 40 -7.49 -22.51 28.64
N VAL A 41 -8.81 -22.62 28.57
CA VAL A 41 -9.67 -21.56 27.99
C VAL A 41 -9.50 -20.25 28.77
N ASN A 42 -9.51 -20.31 30.11
CA ASN A 42 -9.29 -19.14 30.95
C ASN A 42 -7.92 -18.49 30.71
N ALA A 43 -6.85 -19.28 30.50
CA ALA A 43 -5.53 -18.76 30.20
C ALA A 43 -5.49 -18.01 28.86
N LEU A 44 -6.18 -18.53 27.84
CA LEU A 44 -6.29 -17.88 26.52
C LEU A 44 -7.14 -16.60 26.60
N ASP A 45 -8.28 -16.63 27.30
CA ASP A 45 -9.12 -15.44 27.52
C ASP A 45 -8.38 -14.34 28.31
N GLN A 46 -7.57 -14.72 29.31
CA GLN A 46 -6.72 -13.78 30.05
C GLN A 46 -5.61 -13.18 29.19
N ALA A 47 -5.05 -13.94 28.25
CA ALA A 47 -4.06 -13.43 27.30
C ALA A 47 -4.68 -12.35 26.39
N VAL A 48 -5.88 -12.60 25.87
CA VAL A 48 -6.65 -11.61 25.09
C VAL A 48 -6.97 -10.37 25.94
N SER A 49 -7.36 -10.57 27.21
CA SER A 49 -7.67 -9.46 28.13
C SER A 49 -6.44 -8.60 28.46
N ARG A 50 -5.25 -9.22 28.58
CA ARG A 50 -3.98 -8.50 28.79
C ARG A 50 -3.59 -7.65 27.59
N ALA A 51 -3.82 -8.14 26.37
CA ALA A 51 -3.62 -7.35 25.17
C ALA A 51 -4.52 -6.10 25.13
N ALA A 52 -5.77 -6.23 25.59
CA ALA A 52 -6.70 -5.10 25.68
C ALA A 52 -6.30 -4.04 26.74
N ALA A 53 -5.56 -4.43 27.78
CA ALA A 53 -5.20 -3.54 28.89
C ALA A 53 -4.01 -2.61 28.60
N GLY A 54 -3.21 -2.88 27.55
CA GLY A 54 -2.06 -2.04 27.16
C GLY A 54 -0.85 -2.16 28.08
N SER A 55 0.36 -1.98 27.55
CA SER A 55 1.61 -1.84 28.34
C SER A 55 2.13 -0.40 28.24
N PRO A 56 2.47 0.27 29.36
CA PRO A 56 2.90 1.67 29.35
C PRO A 56 4.26 1.91 28.68
N ASP A 57 5.07 0.85 28.45
CA ASP A 57 6.44 0.94 27.92
C ASP A 57 6.57 0.61 26.42
N ARG A 58 5.46 0.38 25.69
CA ARG A 58 5.48 -0.01 24.26
C ARG A 58 4.75 1.00 23.38
N PRO A 59 5.38 1.56 22.33
CA PRO A 59 4.67 2.42 21.38
C PRO A 59 3.81 1.58 20.43
N GLY A 60 2.49 1.70 20.56
CA GLY A 60 1.48 1.06 19.70
C GLY A 60 0.44 0.26 20.49
N PRO A 61 -0.83 0.17 20.04
CA PRO A 61 -1.82 -0.68 20.70
C PRO A 61 -1.39 -2.16 20.56
N PRO A 62 -1.37 -2.98 21.63
CA PRO A 62 -1.11 -4.40 21.50
C PRO A 62 -2.23 -5.04 20.67
N SER A 63 -1.90 -5.87 19.68
CA SER A 63 -2.95 -6.70 19.06
C SER A 63 -3.34 -7.82 20.02
N ALA A 64 -4.62 -8.17 20.09
CA ALA A 64 -5.11 -9.31 20.89
C ALA A 64 -4.34 -10.61 20.62
N VAL A 65 -3.81 -10.70 19.41
CA VAL A 65 -3.02 -11.80 18.89
C VAL A 65 -1.63 -11.87 19.52
N ASP A 66 -0.99 -10.74 19.82
CA ASP A 66 0.40 -10.70 20.31
C ASP A 66 0.60 -11.38 21.67
N GLU A 67 -0.43 -11.43 22.51
CA GLU A 67 -0.36 -12.05 23.85
C GLU A 67 -0.70 -13.54 23.85
N LEU A 68 -1.35 -14.06 22.80
CA LEU A 68 -1.71 -15.47 22.69
C LEU A 68 -0.47 -16.35 22.43
N PRO A 69 -0.42 -17.61 22.92
CA PRO A 69 0.66 -18.55 22.58
C PRO A 69 0.60 -18.98 21.11
N GLU A 70 1.76 -19.19 20.47
CA GLU A 70 1.82 -19.69 19.09
C GLU A 70 1.26 -21.12 18.98
N VAL A 71 1.52 -21.96 19.98
CA VAL A 71 1.11 -23.38 19.97
C VAL A 71 0.44 -23.78 21.27
N VAL A 72 -0.64 -24.54 21.18
CA VAL A 72 -1.27 -25.24 22.31
C VAL A 72 -1.16 -26.73 22.07
N LEU A 73 -0.65 -27.47 23.05
CA LEU A 73 -0.65 -28.93 23.03
C LEU A 73 -1.85 -29.43 23.84
N VAL A 74 -2.72 -30.23 23.25
CA VAL A 74 -3.91 -30.77 23.93
C VAL A 74 -3.75 -32.27 24.08
N HIS A 75 -3.80 -32.77 25.30
CA HIS A 75 -3.78 -34.21 25.57
C HIS A 75 -5.17 -34.84 25.45
N GLU A 76 -5.29 -36.04 24.89
CA GLU A 76 -6.57 -36.72 24.65
C GLU A 76 -7.42 -36.92 25.93
N ARG A 77 -6.76 -37.05 27.09
CA ARG A 77 -7.40 -37.23 28.40
C ARG A 77 -7.75 -35.91 29.11
N ILE A 78 -7.62 -34.78 28.45
CA ILE A 78 -8.06 -33.51 29.03
C ILE A 78 -9.59 -33.52 29.22
N GLY A 79 -10.05 -32.92 30.32
CA GLY A 79 -11.47 -32.75 30.62
C GLY A 79 -11.69 -31.44 31.38
N PRO A 80 -12.94 -31.08 31.73
CA PRO A 80 -14.17 -31.82 31.50
C PRO A 80 -14.67 -31.85 30.05
N VAL A 81 -14.20 -30.95 29.18
CA VAL A 81 -14.57 -30.94 27.75
C VAL A 81 -13.70 -31.96 27.01
N PRO A 82 -14.29 -32.85 26.18
CA PRO A 82 -13.53 -33.80 25.36
C PRO A 82 -12.51 -33.10 24.45
N ALA A 83 -11.33 -33.69 24.28
CA ALA A 83 -10.20 -33.07 23.57
C ALA A 83 -10.57 -32.55 22.16
N LEU A 84 -11.30 -33.31 21.34
CA LEU A 84 -11.70 -32.88 19.99
C LEU A 84 -12.67 -31.69 20.01
N GLU A 85 -13.59 -31.66 20.98
CA GLU A 85 -14.52 -30.54 21.13
C GLU A 85 -13.80 -29.29 21.61
N LEU A 86 -12.84 -29.45 22.54
CA LEU A 86 -11.96 -28.37 22.98
C LEU A 86 -11.09 -27.83 21.85
N ILE A 87 -10.51 -28.69 21.01
CA ILE A 87 -9.72 -28.28 19.84
C ILE A 87 -10.58 -27.42 18.90
N ARG A 88 -11.82 -27.84 18.66
CA ARG A 88 -12.78 -27.09 17.84
C ARG A 88 -13.12 -25.73 18.46
N ASP A 89 -13.35 -25.67 19.76
CA ASP A 89 -13.62 -24.40 20.47
C ASP A 89 -12.42 -23.44 20.35
N ILE A 90 -11.20 -23.95 20.55
CA ILE A 90 -9.97 -23.15 20.43
C ILE A 90 -9.78 -22.68 18.99
N ALA A 91 -9.96 -23.55 17.99
CA ALA A 91 -9.79 -23.21 16.59
C ALA A 91 -10.79 -22.12 16.13
N LEU A 92 -12.01 -22.11 16.67
CA LEU A 92 -13.04 -21.11 16.37
C LEU A 92 -12.79 -19.77 17.11
N ARG A 93 -12.42 -19.82 18.39
CA ARG A 93 -12.26 -18.62 19.24
C ARG A 93 -10.89 -17.95 19.12
N PHE A 94 -9.85 -18.74 18.86
CA PHE A 94 -8.46 -18.29 18.79
C PHE A 94 -7.79 -18.79 17.51
N PRO A 95 -8.23 -18.34 16.32
CA PRO A 95 -7.75 -18.86 15.04
C PRO A 95 -6.24 -18.62 14.81
N ALA A 96 -5.60 -17.76 15.61
CA ALA A 96 -4.18 -17.46 15.55
C ALA A 96 -3.28 -18.46 16.32
N VAL A 97 -3.87 -19.49 16.93
CA VAL A 97 -3.19 -20.48 17.78
C VAL A 97 -3.15 -21.83 17.07
N GLY A 98 -1.96 -22.38 16.88
CA GLY A 98 -1.78 -23.71 16.32
C GLY A 98 -2.04 -24.79 17.39
N VAL A 99 -3.02 -25.65 17.19
CA VAL A 99 -3.35 -26.71 18.17
C VAL A 99 -2.76 -28.05 17.72
N VAL A 100 -2.07 -28.76 18.61
CA VAL A 100 -1.49 -30.09 18.36
C VAL A 100 -2.04 -31.08 19.38
N LEU A 101 -2.62 -32.19 18.91
CA LEU A 101 -3.18 -33.24 19.75
C LEU A 101 -2.10 -34.25 20.18
N ILE A 102 -2.08 -34.63 21.45
CA ILE A 102 -1.27 -35.72 22.00
C ILE A 102 -2.20 -36.88 22.35
N THR A 103 -1.91 -38.07 21.80
CA THR A 103 -2.78 -39.24 21.94
C THR A 103 -1.97 -40.54 21.97
N THR A 104 -2.51 -41.57 22.61
CA THR A 104 -2.02 -42.95 22.54
C THR A 104 -2.46 -43.68 21.26
N ASP A 105 -3.49 -43.20 20.55
CA ASP A 105 -4.03 -43.82 19.35
C ASP A 105 -4.01 -42.86 18.14
N ALA A 106 -2.86 -42.78 17.46
CA ALA A 106 -2.70 -41.99 16.24
C ALA A 106 -3.27 -42.69 14.97
N GLY A 107 -4.40 -43.39 15.09
CA GLY A 107 -5.05 -44.07 13.98
C GLY A 107 -5.65 -43.12 12.92
N PRO A 108 -5.91 -43.59 11.68
CA PRO A 108 -6.42 -42.76 10.59
C PRO A 108 -7.75 -42.05 10.90
N ALA A 109 -8.63 -42.70 11.67
CA ALA A 109 -9.92 -42.13 12.05
C ALA A 109 -9.79 -40.95 13.01
N LEU A 110 -8.94 -41.08 14.04
CA LEU A 110 -8.66 -39.97 14.95
C LEU A 110 -7.90 -38.86 14.24
N PHE A 111 -7.01 -39.22 13.30
CA PHE A 111 -6.32 -38.24 12.48
C PHE A 111 -7.30 -37.35 11.71
N ALA A 112 -8.23 -37.96 10.96
CA ALA A 112 -9.27 -37.22 10.24
C ALA A 112 -10.11 -36.34 11.19
N ALA A 113 -10.59 -36.92 12.29
CA ALA A 113 -11.43 -36.21 13.25
C ALA A 113 -10.72 -35.02 13.93
N ALA A 114 -9.42 -35.15 14.25
CA ALA A 114 -8.64 -34.08 14.84
C ALA A 114 -8.36 -32.95 13.83
N MET A 115 -8.06 -33.29 12.58
CA MET A 115 -7.88 -32.30 11.51
C MET A 115 -9.18 -31.55 11.21
N ASP A 116 -10.31 -32.25 11.16
CA ASP A 116 -11.66 -31.66 11.00
C ASP A 116 -12.04 -30.74 12.16
N ALA A 117 -11.60 -31.08 13.38
CA ALA A 117 -11.75 -30.22 14.56
C ALA A 117 -10.83 -28.98 14.54
N GLY A 118 -9.85 -28.92 13.63
CA GLY A 118 -8.95 -27.77 13.49
C GLY A 118 -7.54 -27.96 14.05
N ALA A 119 -7.17 -29.17 14.46
CA ALA A 119 -5.80 -29.49 14.84
C ALA A 119 -4.83 -29.29 13.65
N ARG A 120 -3.60 -28.91 13.95
CA ARG A 120 -2.50 -28.69 12.99
C ARG A 120 -1.45 -29.79 13.05
N GLY A 121 -1.60 -30.73 13.99
CA GLY A 121 -0.74 -31.89 14.10
C GLY A 121 -1.22 -32.84 15.18
N ILE A 122 -0.70 -34.05 15.12
CA ILE A 122 -0.89 -35.09 16.13
C ILE A 122 0.50 -35.63 16.48
N VAL A 123 0.71 -35.92 17.76
CA VAL A 123 1.90 -36.58 18.29
C VAL A 123 1.44 -37.81 19.08
N GLY A 124 2.05 -38.96 18.77
CA GLY A 124 1.79 -40.21 19.47
C GLY A 124 2.48 -40.30 20.83
N LEU A 125 1.88 -41.03 21.77
CA LEU A 125 2.54 -41.51 22.98
C LEU A 125 3.11 -42.93 22.74
N PRO A 126 4.35 -43.22 23.19
CA PRO A 126 5.28 -42.35 23.92
C PRO A 126 5.88 -41.25 23.04
N LEU A 127 6.09 -40.06 23.63
CA LEU A 127 6.57 -38.88 22.89
C LEU A 127 8.02 -39.06 22.42
N GLY A 128 8.25 -38.94 21.11
CA GLY A 128 9.57 -38.76 20.52
C GLY A 128 9.97 -37.29 20.45
N TYR A 129 11.23 -36.95 20.75
CA TYR A 129 11.74 -35.58 20.65
C TYR A 129 11.59 -35.02 19.23
N ASP A 130 12.05 -35.74 18.21
CA ASP A 130 12.04 -35.27 16.82
C ASP A 130 10.61 -35.08 16.28
N GLU A 131 9.70 -35.98 16.63
CA GLU A 131 8.28 -35.88 16.21
C GLU A 131 7.60 -34.69 16.87
N LEU A 132 7.76 -34.52 18.19
CA LEU A 132 7.21 -33.38 18.92
C LEU A 132 7.79 -32.06 18.38
N ALA A 133 9.11 -32.00 18.17
CA ALA A 133 9.79 -30.85 17.61
C ALA A 133 9.22 -30.45 16.25
N ALA A 134 9.10 -31.42 15.33
CA ALA A 134 8.59 -31.18 13.99
C ALA A 134 7.13 -30.69 14.02
N ARG A 135 6.27 -31.29 14.85
CA ARG A 135 4.85 -30.90 14.96
C ARG A 135 4.67 -29.52 15.59
N VAL A 136 5.43 -29.20 16.64
CA VAL A 136 5.43 -27.89 17.28
C VAL A 136 5.92 -26.83 16.31
N GLN A 137 7.01 -27.07 15.58
CA GLN A 137 7.54 -26.12 14.60
C GLN A 137 6.55 -25.88 13.45
N ALA A 138 5.94 -26.93 12.91
CA ALA A 138 4.93 -26.79 11.86
C ALA A 138 3.70 -26.00 12.34
N ALA A 139 3.21 -26.28 13.55
CA ALA A 139 2.10 -25.54 14.15
C ALA A 139 2.46 -24.08 14.42
N ALA A 140 3.68 -23.79 14.89
CA ALA A 140 4.16 -22.44 15.15
C ALA A 140 4.34 -21.62 13.86
N GLN A 141 4.85 -22.24 12.79
CA GLN A 141 4.97 -21.60 11.48
C GLN A 141 3.60 -21.27 10.89
N TRP A 142 2.64 -22.19 11.01
CA TRP A 142 1.26 -21.95 10.63
C TRP A 142 0.66 -20.79 11.45
N ALA A 143 0.81 -20.83 12.78
CA ALA A 143 0.33 -19.77 13.66
C ALA A 143 0.96 -18.42 13.32
N ALA A 144 2.27 -18.33 13.11
CA ALA A 144 2.94 -17.10 12.68
C ALA A 144 2.38 -16.59 11.35
N GLY A 145 2.15 -17.47 10.39
CA GLY A 145 1.49 -17.12 9.12
C GLY A 145 0.09 -16.56 9.34
N VAL A 146 -0.74 -17.24 10.14
CA VAL A 146 -2.11 -16.81 10.42
C VAL A 146 -2.16 -15.52 11.26
N ARG A 147 -1.22 -15.32 12.18
CA ARG A 147 -1.07 -14.08 12.98
C ARG A 147 -0.75 -12.87 12.12
N VAL A 148 0.02 -13.05 11.04
CA VAL A 148 0.23 -11.99 10.04
C VAL A 148 -1.08 -11.63 9.33
N HIS A 149 -1.98 -12.60 9.11
CA HIS A 149 -3.27 -12.37 8.43
C HIS A 149 -4.37 -11.87 9.40
N LEU A 150 -4.44 -12.39 10.62
CA LEU A 150 -5.41 -12.01 11.66
C LEU A 150 -5.01 -10.73 12.41
N GLY A 151 -3.71 -10.46 12.56
CA GLY A 151 -3.22 -9.14 12.96
C GLY A 151 -3.52 -8.04 11.93
N GLY A 152 -4.03 -8.44 10.75
CA GLY A 152 -4.61 -7.58 9.71
C GLY A 152 -6.14 -7.63 9.62
N GLY A 153 -6.85 -8.23 10.59
CA GLY A 153 -8.29 -8.49 10.51
C GLY A 153 -9.14 -7.70 11.53
N GLN A 154 -9.81 -6.67 11.02
CA GLN A 154 -10.82 -5.80 11.66
C GLN A 154 -10.30 -4.77 12.69
N GLU A 155 -10.41 -3.49 12.29
CA GLU A 155 -10.03 -2.28 13.03
C GLU A 155 -8.53 -2.10 13.33
N ALA A 156 -7.66 -2.40 12.37
CA ALA A 156 -6.42 -1.65 12.26
C ALA A 156 -6.74 -0.29 11.64
N ALA A 157 -7.00 0.70 12.51
CA ALA A 157 -6.94 2.10 12.17
C ALA A 157 -5.70 2.37 11.31
N LEU A 158 -5.93 2.87 10.09
CA LEU A 158 -5.06 3.72 9.28
C LEU A 158 -3.66 3.97 9.88
N GLY A 159 -2.78 2.96 9.83
CA GLY A 159 -1.44 3.23 9.31
C GLY A 159 -1.65 3.51 7.82
N PRO A 160 -0.94 4.48 7.21
CA PRO A 160 -1.26 4.86 5.84
C PRO A 160 -1.08 3.63 4.94
N ALA A 161 -2.18 3.07 4.46
CA ALA A 161 -2.17 2.12 3.35
C ALA A 161 -1.30 2.73 2.25
N GLY A 162 -0.46 1.91 1.60
CA GLY A 162 0.45 2.39 0.57
C GLY A 162 -0.25 3.36 -0.37
N THR A 163 0.39 4.49 -0.69
CA THR A 163 -0.22 5.51 -1.53
C THR A 163 -0.57 4.90 -2.89
N LEU A 164 -1.81 5.05 -3.35
CA LEU A 164 -2.27 4.58 -4.64
C LEU A 164 -2.32 5.76 -5.61
N VAL A 165 -1.51 5.71 -6.67
CA VAL A 165 -1.49 6.71 -7.73
C VAL A 165 -1.94 6.08 -9.03
N THR A 166 -2.98 6.63 -9.65
CA THR A 166 -3.41 6.21 -10.99
C THR A 166 -2.95 7.20 -12.04
N VAL A 167 -2.59 6.68 -13.21
CA VAL A 167 -2.21 7.47 -14.37
C VAL A 167 -3.12 7.08 -15.53
N THR A 168 -3.96 8.01 -15.96
CA THR A 168 -4.91 7.79 -17.06
C THR A 168 -4.63 8.77 -18.19
N GLY A 169 -4.59 8.29 -19.43
CA GLY A 169 -4.43 9.09 -20.62
C GLY A 169 -5.75 9.61 -21.16
N ALA A 170 -5.79 10.88 -21.56
CA ALA A 170 -6.94 11.45 -22.26
C ALA A 170 -7.19 10.80 -23.64
N LYS A 171 -6.16 10.21 -24.25
CA LYS A 171 -6.18 9.50 -25.54
C LYS A 171 -4.99 8.53 -25.60
N GLY A 172 -5.05 7.51 -26.46
CA GLY A 172 -3.90 6.68 -26.79
C GLY A 172 -2.71 7.50 -27.31
N GLY A 173 -1.50 7.12 -26.91
CA GLY A 173 -0.26 7.74 -27.38
C GLY A 173 0.12 9.07 -26.71
N VAL A 174 -0.60 9.52 -25.67
CA VAL A 174 -0.27 10.75 -24.91
C VAL A 174 0.91 10.57 -23.95
N GLY A 175 1.41 9.34 -23.76
CA GLY A 175 2.53 9.02 -22.87
C GLY A 175 2.14 8.61 -21.45
N THR A 176 0.97 8.01 -21.27
CA THR A 176 0.48 7.49 -19.97
C THR A 176 1.47 6.50 -19.36
N THR A 177 1.80 5.42 -20.07
CA THR A 177 2.72 4.37 -19.63
C THR A 177 4.10 4.90 -19.30
N VAL A 178 4.66 5.76 -20.16
CA VAL A 178 5.95 6.43 -19.90
C VAL A 178 5.90 7.25 -18.61
N THR A 179 4.79 7.96 -18.37
CA THR A 179 4.59 8.73 -17.14
C THR A 179 4.53 7.79 -15.93
N ALA A 180 3.72 6.73 -15.97
CA ALA A 180 3.59 5.76 -14.90
C ALA A 180 4.92 5.08 -14.55
N VAL A 181 5.65 4.59 -15.56
CA VAL A 181 6.97 3.96 -15.42
C VAL A 181 7.97 4.92 -14.76
N GLN A 182 8.07 6.16 -15.24
CA GLN A 182 9.05 7.12 -14.71
C GLN A 182 8.70 7.60 -13.29
N LEU A 183 7.41 7.73 -12.96
CA LEU A 183 6.98 8.03 -11.58
C LEU A 183 7.36 6.89 -10.62
N ALA A 184 7.13 5.63 -11.04
CA ALA A 184 7.50 4.46 -10.26
C ALA A 184 9.03 4.37 -10.05
N LEU A 185 9.82 4.59 -11.11
CA LEU A 185 11.28 4.61 -11.05
C LEU A 185 11.81 5.75 -10.16
N ALA A 186 11.23 6.95 -10.25
CA ALA A 186 11.62 8.08 -9.41
C ALA A 186 11.38 7.79 -7.91
N ALA A 187 10.20 7.27 -7.56
CA ALA A 187 9.87 6.89 -6.19
C ALA A 187 10.75 5.73 -5.69
N ARG A 188 11.07 4.77 -6.55
CA ARG A 188 11.97 3.66 -6.22
C ARG A 188 13.39 4.14 -5.97
N ALA A 189 13.89 5.05 -6.80
CA ALA A 189 15.21 5.68 -6.62
C ALA A 189 15.28 6.50 -5.32
N ALA A 190 14.15 7.02 -4.83
CA ALA A 190 14.04 7.67 -3.53
C ALA A 190 13.96 6.69 -2.33
N GLY A 191 14.06 5.38 -2.58
CA GLY A 191 14.13 4.33 -1.56
C GLY A 191 12.79 3.71 -1.18
N ARG A 192 11.68 4.10 -1.83
CA ARG A 192 10.37 3.53 -1.51
C ARG A 192 10.20 2.09 -1.99
N SER A 193 9.35 1.35 -1.31
CA SER A 193 8.81 0.09 -1.82
C SER A 193 7.69 0.40 -2.82
N VAL A 194 7.88 0.05 -4.11
CA VAL A 194 6.98 0.48 -5.19
C VAL A 194 6.50 -0.72 -6.01
N ALA A 195 5.19 -0.80 -6.24
CA ALA A 195 4.58 -1.62 -7.27
C ALA A 195 4.13 -0.77 -8.45
N LEU A 196 4.41 -1.23 -9.67
CA LEU A 196 3.83 -0.71 -10.91
C LEU A 196 2.84 -1.76 -11.45
N VAL A 197 1.59 -1.35 -11.61
CA VAL A 197 0.49 -2.20 -12.08
C VAL A 197 0.06 -1.73 -13.45
N ASP A 198 0.02 -2.64 -14.40
CA ASP A 198 -0.52 -2.39 -15.73
C ASP A 198 -1.98 -2.82 -15.78
N MET A 199 -2.88 -1.83 -15.79
CA MET A 199 -4.33 -1.99 -15.93
C MET A 199 -4.83 -1.49 -17.30
N ASP A 200 -3.95 -1.27 -18.28
CA ASP A 200 -4.37 -1.20 -19.68
C ASP A 200 -4.57 -2.64 -20.19
N LEU A 201 -5.62 -3.30 -19.70
CA LEU A 201 -5.77 -4.76 -19.78
C LEU A 201 -5.85 -5.32 -21.21
N GLN A 202 -6.17 -4.49 -22.20
CA GLN A 202 -6.28 -4.89 -23.61
C GLN A 202 -5.01 -4.56 -24.41
N SER A 203 -4.23 -3.57 -24.00
CA SER A 203 -3.10 -3.04 -24.77
C SER A 203 -1.91 -2.61 -23.91
N GLY A 204 -1.74 -3.24 -22.75
CA GLY A 204 -0.73 -2.91 -21.77
C GLY A 204 0.68 -3.21 -22.26
N ASP A 205 1.52 -2.17 -22.25
CA ASP A 205 2.87 -2.22 -22.80
C ASP A 205 3.96 -2.08 -21.72
N VAL A 206 3.62 -2.07 -20.42
CA VAL A 206 4.62 -1.88 -19.36
C VAL A 206 5.76 -2.90 -19.46
N ALA A 207 5.43 -4.14 -19.82
CA ALA A 207 6.40 -5.21 -20.06
C ALA A 207 7.38 -4.85 -21.19
N SER A 208 6.87 -4.31 -22.29
CA SER A 208 7.66 -3.88 -23.46
C SER A 208 8.58 -2.70 -23.12
N TYR A 209 8.13 -1.72 -22.34
CA TYR A 209 8.94 -0.56 -21.95
C TYR A 209 10.10 -0.90 -20.99
N LEU A 210 10.05 -2.06 -20.32
CA LEU A 210 11.03 -2.52 -19.34
C LEU A 210 11.76 -3.81 -19.74
N ASP A 211 11.51 -4.34 -20.95
CA ASP A 211 12.07 -5.59 -21.48
C ASP A 211 11.84 -6.79 -20.54
N VAL A 212 10.58 -6.96 -20.11
CA VAL A 212 10.18 -8.01 -19.17
C VAL A 212 9.40 -9.10 -19.89
N GLN A 213 9.89 -10.34 -19.78
CA GLN A 213 9.16 -11.54 -20.20
C GLN A 213 8.68 -12.29 -18.95
N PHE A 214 7.41 -12.12 -18.60
CA PHE A 214 6.82 -12.76 -17.43
C PHE A 214 5.41 -13.24 -17.75
N ARG A 215 5.15 -14.52 -17.44
CA ARG A 215 3.91 -15.20 -17.87
C ARG A 215 2.70 -14.93 -17.00
N ARG A 216 2.91 -14.51 -15.74
CA ARG A 216 1.81 -14.20 -14.83
C ARG A 216 1.40 -12.75 -15.02
N SER A 217 0.11 -12.50 -14.87
CA SER A 217 -0.47 -11.17 -14.98
C SER A 217 -1.56 -10.96 -13.94
N ILE A 218 -2.15 -9.76 -13.94
CA ILE A 218 -3.28 -9.45 -13.08
C ILE A 218 -4.48 -10.41 -13.27
N VAL A 219 -4.62 -11.02 -14.45
CA VAL A 219 -5.72 -11.95 -14.73
C VAL A 219 -5.64 -13.23 -13.87
N ASP A 220 -4.43 -13.68 -13.52
CA ASP A 220 -4.21 -14.84 -12.65
C ASP A 220 -4.77 -14.62 -11.23
N LEU A 221 -5.06 -13.37 -10.87
CA LEU A 221 -5.58 -12.98 -9.57
C LEU A 221 -7.10 -12.74 -9.58
N ALA A 222 -7.74 -12.63 -10.75
CA ALA A 222 -9.12 -12.16 -10.87
C ALA A 222 -10.15 -13.06 -10.15
N GLY A 223 -9.94 -14.38 -10.20
CA GLY A 223 -10.80 -15.37 -9.53
C GLY A 223 -10.57 -15.53 -8.03
N ILE A 224 -9.56 -14.88 -7.45
CA ILE A 224 -9.11 -15.13 -6.08
C ILE A 224 -9.75 -14.12 -5.14
N GLN A 225 -10.60 -14.58 -4.21
CA GLN A 225 -11.29 -13.70 -3.27
C GLN A 225 -10.37 -13.20 -2.15
N ASP A 226 -9.43 -14.02 -1.71
CA ASP A 226 -8.47 -13.68 -0.67
C ASP A 226 -7.04 -13.93 -1.17
N ILE A 227 -6.40 -12.85 -1.63
CA ILE A 227 -5.07 -12.92 -2.25
C ILE A 227 -4.03 -12.99 -1.13
N SER A 228 -3.62 -14.22 -0.79
CA SER A 228 -2.52 -14.43 0.14
C SER A 228 -1.22 -13.77 -0.34
N VAL A 229 -0.32 -13.44 0.60
CA VAL A 229 1.00 -12.85 0.28
C VAL A 229 1.77 -13.69 -0.73
N ARG A 230 1.70 -15.03 -0.63
CA ARG A 230 2.39 -15.96 -1.54
C ARG A 230 1.82 -15.90 -2.95
N VAL A 231 0.49 -15.90 -3.08
CA VAL A 231 -0.18 -15.77 -4.38
C VAL A 231 0.18 -14.44 -5.05
N LEU A 232 0.17 -13.35 -4.29
CA LEU A 232 0.60 -12.04 -4.78
C LEU A 232 2.08 -12.03 -5.18
N GLN A 233 2.95 -12.69 -4.41
CA GLN A 233 4.38 -12.85 -4.73
C GLN A 233 4.59 -13.61 -6.04
N ASP A 234 3.83 -14.66 -6.27
CA ASP A 234 3.95 -15.48 -7.49
C ASP A 234 3.43 -14.74 -8.74
N ALA A 235 2.50 -13.79 -8.58
CA ALA A 235 1.95 -12.98 -9.67
C ALA A 235 2.70 -11.67 -9.94
N VAL A 236 3.54 -11.20 -9.00
CA VAL A 236 4.30 -9.94 -9.14
C VAL A 236 5.74 -10.24 -9.52
N HIS A 237 6.16 -9.74 -10.68
CA HIS A 237 7.54 -9.85 -11.14
C HIS A 237 8.45 -8.89 -10.37
N ALA A 238 9.49 -9.42 -9.70
CA ALA A 238 10.53 -8.60 -9.09
C ALA A 238 11.54 -8.14 -10.15
N HIS A 239 11.42 -6.90 -10.59
CA HIS A 239 12.30 -6.31 -11.59
C HIS A 239 13.67 -5.94 -10.98
N HIS A 240 14.74 -5.96 -11.77
CA HIS A 240 16.11 -5.69 -11.29
C HIS A 240 16.31 -4.25 -10.75
N THR A 241 15.45 -3.30 -11.13
CA THR A 241 15.41 -1.95 -10.53
C THR A 241 14.84 -1.94 -9.10
N GLY A 242 14.28 -3.06 -8.65
CA GLY A 242 13.59 -3.22 -7.37
C GLY A 242 12.11 -2.81 -7.39
N LEU A 243 11.52 -2.58 -8.57
CA LEU A 243 10.08 -2.47 -8.73
C LEU A 243 9.42 -3.85 -8.64
N GLY A 244 8.25 -3.94 -8.01
CA GLY A 244 7.32 -5.04 -8.23
C GLY A 244 6.43 -4.72 -9.42
N LEU A 245 6.40 -5.57 -10.44
CA LEU A 245 5.56 -5.37 -11.63
C LEU A 245 4.40 -6.36 -11.63
N LEU A 246 3.17 -5.85 -11.69
CA LEU A 246 1.99 -6.65 -11.99
C LEU A 246 1.51 -6.27 -13.38
N LEU A 247 1.69 -7.17 -14.34
CA LEU A 247 1.50 -6.87 -15.76
C LEU A 247 0.06 -7.11 -16.21
N ALA A 248 -0.31 -6.52 -17.35
CA ALA A 248 -1.51 -6.84 -18.11
C ALA A 248 -1.36 -8.24 -18.73
N PRO A 249 -2.46 -8.94 -19.06
CA PRO A 249 -2.38 -10.22 -19.77
C PRO A 249 -1.77 -10.05 -21.17
N GLU A 250 -1.06 -11.08 -21.64
CA GLU A 250 -0.52 -11.13 -23.02
C GLU A 250 -1.64 -11.16 -24.06
N GLU A 251 -2.72 -11.90 -23.74
CA GLU A 251 -3.95 -11.99 -24.53
C GLU A 251 -4.94 -10.93 -24.05
N GLY A 252 -5.09 -9.83 -24.80
CA GLY A 252 -5.87 -8.67 -24.36
C GLY A 252 -7.36 -8.94 -24.13
N GLU A 253 -7.95 -9.95 -24.79
CA GLU A 253 -9.33 -10.38 -24.57
C GLU A 253 -9.56 -10.94 -23.16
N ARG A 254 -8.51 -11.47 -22.52
CA ARG A 254 -8.56 -11.95 -21.14
C ARG A 254 -8.66 -10.82 -20.12
N GLY A 255 -8.42 -9.57 -20.54
CA GLY A 255 -8.65 -8.40 -19.71
C GLY A 255 -10.08 -8.29 -19.18
N GLU A 256 -11.07 -8.80 -19.91
CA GLU A 256 -12.48 -8.83 -19.48
C GLU A 256 -12.73 -9.71 -18.24
N GLU A 257 -11.82 -10.65 -17.93
CA GLU A 257 -11.90 -11.47 -16.71
C GLU A 257 -11.63 -10.63 -15.43
N VAL A 258 -10.97 -9.48 -15.56
CA VAL A 258 -10.63 -8.60 -14.43
C VAL A 258 -11.74 -7.57 -14.25
N ASP A 259 -12.70 -7.88 -13.40
CA ASP A 259 -13.79 -6.97 -13.04
C ASP A 259 -13.38 -5.95 -11.96
N ASP A 260 -14.30 -5.07 -11.57
CA ASP A 260 -14.04 -4.06 -10.53
C ASP A 260 -13.75 -4.69 -9.16
N ARG A 261 -14.37 -5.84 -8.84
CA ARG A 261 -14.15 -6.56 -7.58
C ARG A 261 -12.74 -7.13 -7.51
N ALA A 262 -12.28 -7.76 -8.59
CA ALA A 262 -10.92 -8.24 -8.76
C ALA A 262 -9.91 -7.09 -8.61
N ALA A 263 -10.13 -5.98 -9.33
CA ALA A 263 -9.27 -4.80 -9.26
C ALA A 263 -9.16 -4.26 -7.82
N ARG A 264 -10.28 -4.12 -7.09
CA ARG A 264 -10.29 -3.67 -5.69
C ARG A 264 -9.50 -4.62 -4.78
N THR A 265 -9.67 -5.93 -4.96
CA THR A 265 -9.00 -6.97 -4.16
C THR A 265 -7.49 -6.95 -4.40
N VAL A 266 -7.07 -6.92 -5.67
CA VAL A 266 -5.66 -6.87 -6.07
C VAL A 266 -4.99 -5.59 -5.58
N LEU A 267 -5.63 -4.43 -5.76
CA LEU A 267 -5.06 -3.15 -5.32
C LEU A 267 -4.97 -3.06 -3.80
N ALA A 268 -5.96 -3.57 -3.06
CA ALA A 268 -5.88 -3.64 -1.60
C ALA A 268 -4.70 -4.52 -1.14
N ALA A 269 -4.51 -5.68 -1.75
CA ALA A 269 -3.39 -6.57 -1.46
C ALA A 269 -2.03 -5.96 -1.81
N LEU A 270 -1.94 -5.15 -2.87
CA LEU A 270 -0.72 -4.41 -3.21
C LEU A 270 -0.45 -3.27 -2.23
N ARG A 271 -1.47 -2.50 -1.84
CA ARG A 271 -1.34 -1.37 -0.89
C ARG A 271 -0.93 -1.82 0.51
N SER A 272 -1.19 -3.07 0.90
CA SER A 272 -0.72 -3.61 2.18
C SER A 272 0.76 -4.00 2.17
N ARG A 273 1.37 -4.15 0.99
CA ARG A 273 2.75 -4.64 0.81
C ARG A 273 3.73 -3.58 0.30
N TYR A 274 3.26 -2.64 -0.49
CA TYR A 274 4.08 -1.59 -1.09
C TYR A 274 3.72 -0.24 -0.47
N GLU A 275 4.72 0.61 -0.26
CA GLU A 275 4.48 1.97 0.22
C GLU A 275 3.81 2.83 -0.86
N LEU A 276 4.07 2.52 -2.14
CA LEU A 276 3.48 3.17 -3.30
C LEU A 276 3.01 2.12 -4.31
N VAL A 277 1.79 2.27 -4.80
CA VAL A 277 1.26 1.52 -5.94
C VAL A 277 0.96 2.53 -7.05
N VAL A 278 1.71 2.46 -8.16
CA VAL A 278 1.44 3.25 -9.36
C VAL A 278 0.68 2.36 -10.33
N VAL A 279 -0.47 2.81 -10.82
CA VAL A 279 -1.33 2.08 -11.75
C VAL A 279 -1.35 2.82 -13.09
N ASP A 280 -0.90 2.15 -14.14
CA ASP A 280 -1.14 2.58 -15.52
C ASP A 280 -2.54 2.13 -15.93
N CYS A 281 -3.46 3.09 -16.10
CA CYS A 281 -4.84 2.83 -16.53
C CYS A 281 -5.00 2.92 -18.04
N GLY A 282 -3.93 3.15 -18.80
CA GLY A 282 -4.02 3.32 -20.25
C GLY A 282 -4.86 4.54 -20.65
N SER A 283 -5.60 4.42 -21.74
CA SER A 283 -6.48 5.49 -22.24
C SER A 283 -7.96 5.10 -22.40
N GLN A 284 -8.26 3.80 -22.24
CA GLN A 284 -9.61 3.28 -22.29
C GLN A 284 -10.13 3.07 -20.88
N MET A 285 -11.39 3.45 -20.64
CA MET A 285 -11.99 3.26 -19.34
C MET A 285 -12.78 1.96 -19.29
N GLN A 286 -12.25 1.00 -18.55
CA GLN A 286 -12.89 -0.28 -18.22
C GLN A 286 -13.28 -0.31 -16.74
N SER A 287 -14.13 -1.24 -16.32
CA SER A 287 -14.60 -1.39 -14.93
C SER A 287 -13.44 -1.46 -13.92
N ALA A 288 -12.42 -2.27 -14.19
CA ALA A 288 -11.21 -2.39 -13.38
C ALA A 288 -10.45 -1.05 -13.25
N SER A 289 -10.15 -0.40 -14.38
CA SER A 289 -9.45 0.90 -14.38
C SER A 289 -10.26 2.01 -13.69
N ALA A 290 -11.59 1.98 -13.79
CA ALA A 290 -12.48 2.91 -13.10
C ALA A 290 -12.43 2.71 -11.57
N ALA A 291 -12.45 1.45 -11.10
CA ALA A 291 -12.28 1.12 -9.70
C ALA A 291 -10.92 1.57 -9.15
N ALA A 292 -9.86 1.44 -9.96
CA ALA A 292 -8.54 1.95 -9.58
C ALA A 292 -8.54 3.47 -9.40
N VAL A 293 -9.12 4.23 -10.34
CA VAL A 293 -9.22 5.69 -10.26
C VAL A 293 -10.06 6.13 -9.05
N GLU A 294 -11.17 5.45 -8.79
CA GLU A 294 -12.01 5.70 -7.62
C GLU A 294 -11.21 5.54 -6.32
N LEU A 295 -10.48 4.42 -6.17
CA LEU A 295 -9.71 4.10 -4.96
C LEU A 295 -8.43 4.94 -4.76
N SER A 296 -7.95 5.62 -5.80
CA SER A 296 -6.64 6.28 -5.78
C SER A 296 -6.56 7.47 -4.81
N ASP A 297 -5.43 7.63 -4.12
CA ASP A 297 -5.16 8.83 -3.33
C ASP A 297 -4.81 10.01 -4.26
N THR A 298 -4.21 9.71 -5.42
CA THR A 298 -3.93 10.69 -6.48
C THR A 298 -4.27 10.11 -7.85
N ALA A 299 -5.08 10.83 -8.61
CA ALA A 299 -5.38 10.50 -10.01
C ALA A 299 -4.75 11.52 -10.95
N LEU A 300 -3.92 11.04 -11.86
CA LEU A 300 -3.29 11.83 -12.90
C LEU A 300 -4.00 11.64 -14.23
N LEU A 301 -4.34 12.76 -14.87
CA LEU A 301 -4.87 12.80 -16.23
C LEU A 301 -3.79 13.33 -17.18
N VAL A 302 -3.21 12.46 -18.00
CA VAL A 302 -2.17 12.84 -18.97
C VAL A 302 -2.83 13.31 -20.27
N THR A 303 -2.47 14.50 -20.73
CA THR A 303 -2.96 15.07 -22.00
C THR A 303 -1.84 15.78 -22.75
N THR A 304 -1.97 15.86 -24.06
CA THR A 304 -1.14 16.74 -24.89
C THR A 304 -1.84 18.09 -25.14
N PRO A 305 -1.10 19.18 -25.40
CA PRO A 305 -1.65 20.50 -25.56
C PRO A 305 -2.15 20.74 -27.00
N ASP A 306 -3.04 19.87 -27.46
CA ASP A 306 -3.77 19.99 -28.72
C ASP A 306 -5.27 19.92 -28.47
N VAL A 307 -6.06 20.54 -29.35
CA VAL A 307 -7.51 20.69 -29.18
C VAL A 307 -8.20 19.34 -29.05
N VAL A 308 -7.76 18.33 -29.80
CA VAL A 308 -8.42 17.02 -29.86
C VAL A 308 -8.20 16.28 -28.54
N CYS A 309 -6.97 16.28 -28.02
CA CYS A 309 -6.64 15.65 -26.75
C CYS A 309 -7.27 16.38 -25.57
N VAL A 310 -7.28 17.71 -25.55
CA VAL A 310 -7.94 18.48 -24.46
C VAL A 310 -9.45 18.26 -24.45
N ARG A 311 -10.10 18.17 -25.61
CA ARG A 311 -11.52 17.79 -25.69
C ARG A 311 -11.75 16.36 -25.19
N ALA A 312 -10.82 15.44 -25.45
CA ALA A 312 -10.90 14.07 -24.94
C ALA A 312 -10.75 14.03 -23.41
N ALA A 313 -9.79 14.77 -22.86
CA ALA A 313 -9.60 14.95 -21.42
C ALA A 313 -10.90 15.48 -20.75
N LYS A 314 -11.52 16.50 -21.34
CA LYS A 314 -12.80 17.05 -20.86
C LYS A 314 -13.93 16.01 -20.88
N ARG A 315 -14.02 15.17 -21.92
CA ARG A 315 -15.03 14.10 -21.98
C ARG A 315 -14.78 13.05 -20.90
N LEU A 316 -13.53 12.69 -20.66
CA LEU A 316 -13.15 11.72 -19.64
C LEU A 316 -13.52 12.20 -18.24
N VAL A 317 -13.18 13.46 -17.90
CA VAL A 317 -13.54 14.06 -16.61
C VAL A 317 -15.06 14.13 -16.42
N ARG A 318 -15.82 14.47 -17.47
CA ARG A 318 -17.30 14.45 -17.41
C ARG A 318 -17.86 13.05 -17.24
N LEU A 319 -17.20 12.04 -17.79
CA LEU A 319 -17.58 10.65 -17.62
C LEU A 319 -17.31 10.21 -16.17
N TRP A 320 -16.15 10.55 -15.59
CA TRP A 320 -15.86 10.30 -14.18
C TRP A 320 -16.89 10.95 -13.25
N ASP A 321 -17.24 12.21 -13.51
CA ASP A 321 -18.25 12.93 -12.75
C ASP A 321 -19.63 12.26 -12.84
N ARG A 322 -20.10 11.96 -14.06
CA ARG A 322 -21.39 11.27 -14.27
C ARG A 322 -21.48 9.90 -13.62
N LEU A 323 -20.39 9.13 -13.62
CA LEU A 323 -20.33 7.79 -13.04
C LEU A 323 -19.91 7.82 -11.56
N GLN A 324 -19.74 9.01 -10.97
CA GLN A 324 -19.31 9.19 -9.58
C GLN A 324 -17.98 8.48 -9.25
N ILE A 325 -17.10 8.34 -10.24
CA ILE A 325 -15.79 7.71 -10.08
C ILE A 325 -14.83 8.69 -9.39
N ARG A 326 -14.78 9.93 -9.90
CA ARG A 326 -13.89 10.97 -9.37
C ARG A 326 -14.34 12.36 -9.81
N LYS A 327 -14.18 13.34 -8.91
CA LYS A 327 -14.44 14.75 -9.23
C LYS A 327 -13.26 15.39 -9.96
N ALA A 328 -13.55 16.38 -10.79
CA ALA A 328 -12.54 17.13 -11.52
C ALA A 328 -11.51 17.80 -10.59
N GLU A 329 -11.99 18.37 -9.47
CA GLU A 329 -11.16 19.06 -8.48
C GLU A 329 -10.18 18.13 -7.74
N ASP A 330 -10.47 16.82 -7.69
CA ASP A 330 -9.64 15.79 -7.07
C ASP A 330 -8.75 15.05 -8.10
N THR A 331 -8.66 15.60 -9.31
CA THR A 331 -7.84 15.10 -10.41
C THR A 331 -6.76 16.12 -10.74
N THR A 332 -5.54 15.64 -10.96
CA THR A 332 -4.42 16.48 -11.42
C THR A 332 -4.11 16.17 -12.88
N THR A 333 -4.27 17.17 -13.76
CA THR A 333 -3.90 17.05 -15.17
C THR A 333 -2.42 17.33 -15.37
N VAL A 334 -1.75 16.44 -16.10
CA VAL A 334 -0.35 16.56 -16.52
C VAL A 334 -0.33 16.88 -18.02
N VAL A 335 0.27 18.01 -18.38
CA VAL A 335 0.43 18.40 -19.78
C VAL A 335 1.75 17.84 -20.30
N ASN A 336 1.65 16.84 -21.18
CA ASN A 336 2.79 16.21 -21.84
C ASN A 336 3.05 16.81 -23.23
N ARG A 337 4.29 16.70 -23.71
CA ARG A 337 4.75 17.20 -25.01
C ARG A 337 4.54 18.71 -25.20
N LEU A 338 4.78 19.48 -24.14
CA LEU A 338 4.76 20.94 -24.22
C LEU A 338 5.98 21.45 -25.00
N THR A 339 5.76 22.41 -25.90
CA THR A 339 6.82 23.14 -26.61
C THR A 339 6.66 24.64 -26.39
N ARG A 340 7.70 25.41 -26.68
CA ARG A 340 7.65 26.89 -26.57
C ARG A 340 6.61 27.51 -27.49
N ASN A 341 6.31 26.87 -28.61
CA ASN A 341 5.39 27.39 -29.65
C ASN A 341 3.97 26.83 -29.51
N THR A 342 3.68 26.10 -28.44
CA THR A 342 2.37 25.53 -28.20
C THR A 342 1.36 26.64 -27.88
N GLU A 343 0.28 26.75 -28.64
CA GLU A 343 -0.77 27.74 -28.40
C GLU A 343 -1.61 27.43 -27.15
N ILE A 344 -1.89 26.15 -26.91
CA ILE A 344 -2.69 25.69 -25.77
C ILE A 344 -1.80 25.57 -24.54
N GLN A 345 -1.88 26.57 -23.67
CA GLN A 345 -1.12 26.61 -22.43
C GLN A 345 -1.79 25.80 -21.29
N PRO A 346 -1.04 25.27 -20.32
CA PRO A 346 -1.58 24.47 -19.22
C PRO A 346 -2.77 25.10 -18.46
N PRO A 347 -2.81 26.43 -18.19
CA PRO A 347 -3.98 27.04 -17.55
C PRO A 347 -5.27 26.94 -18.37
N LEU A 348 -5.18 26.97 -19.70
CA LEU A 348 -6.33 26.79 -20.58
C LEU A 348 -6.85 25.34 -20.52
N VAL A 349 -5.94 24.37 -20.43
CA VAL A 349 -6.28 22.96 -20.22
C VAL A 349 -7.07 22.80 -18.92
N GLY A 350 -6.57 23.36 -17.81
CA GLY A 350 -7.26 23.33 -16.51
C GLY A 350 -8.64 23.96 -16.55
N LYS A 351 -8.81 25.11 -17.23
CA LYS A 351 -10.14 25.72 -17.43
C LYS A 351 -11.07 24.83 -18.27
N ALA A 352 -10.54 24.14 -19.28
CA ALA A 352 -11.33 23.31 -20.16
C ALA A 352 -11.82 22.02 -19.48
N THR A 353 -10.97 21.40 -18.65
CA THR A 353 -11.25 20.15 -17.94
C THR A 353 -11.90 20.37 -16.58
N GLY A 354 -11.68 21.53 -15.94
CA GLY A 354 -12.10 21.80 -14.56
C GLY A 354 -11.19 21.16 -13.51
N THR A 355 -10.03 20.62 -13.91
CA THR A 355 -9.11 19.92 -13.01
C THR A 355 -8.02 20.83 -12.47
N ARG A 356 -7.33 20.39 -11.41
CA ARG A 356 -6.02 20.95 -11.06
C ARG A 356 -5.03 20.63 -12.18
N VAL A 357 -4.02 21.48 -12.37
CA VAL A 357 -2.98 21.27 -13.39
C VAL A 357 -1.64 21.22 -12.67
N ALA A 358 -0.85 20.19 -12.96
CA ALA A 358 0.50 20.08 -12.43
C ALA A 358 1.34 21.30 -12.86
N ARG A 359 2.14 21.83 -11.95
CA ARG A 359 3.07 22.93 -12.26
C ARG A 359 4.14 22.46 -13.23
N THR A 360 4.57 21.22 -13.07
CA THR A 360 5.54 20.58 -13.94
C THR A 360 4.88 20.10 -15.23
N SER A 361 5.29 20.67 -16.36
CA SER A 361 4.90 20.20 -17.70
C SER A 361 6.03 19.37 -18.32
N VAL A 362 5.69 18.36 -19.09
CA VAL A 362 6.68 17.46 -19.70
C VAL A 362 7.00 17.95 -21.13
N PRO A 363 8.28 18.17 -21.48
CA PRO A 363 8.66 18.71 -22.77
C PRO A 363 8.47 17.69 -23.90
N ALA A 364 8.24 18.18 -25.13
CA ALA A 364 8.22 17.32 -26.32
C ALA A 364 9.65 16.96 -26.76
N ALA A 365 10.21 15.88 -26.22
CA ALA A 365 11.54 15.40 -26.59
C ALA A 365 11.52 13.95 -27.10
N PHE A 366 10.77 13.70 -28.18
CA PHE A 366 10.63 12.35 -28.75
C PHE A 366 11.97 11.70 -29.12
N LYS A 367 12.89 12.47 -29.68
CA LYS A 367 14.24 11.99 -30.05
C LYS A 367 15.07 11.50 -28.86
N GLU A 368 14.82 12.05 -27.66
CA GLU A 368 15.50 11.60 -26.44
C GLU A 368 14.94 10.25 -25.96
N LEU A 369 13.63 10.04 -26.13
CA LEU A 369 12.93 8.85 -25.64
C LEU A 369 13.07 7.66 -26.58
N GLN A 370 12.98 7.90 -27.90
CA GLN A 370 12.83 6.85 -28.91
C GLN A 370 13.86 5.71 -28.77
N PRO A 371 15.18 5.95 -28.61
CA PRO A 371 16.15 4.86 -28.50
C PRO A 371 15.94 3.95 -27.27
N TYR A 372 15.36 4.48 -26.19
CA TYR A 372 15.08 3.73 -24.96
C TYR A 372 13.76 2.98 -25.04
N VAL A 373 12.75 3.57 -25.70
CA VAL A 373 11.47 2.91 -25.97
C VAL A 373 11.68 1.73 -26.91
N ASP A 374 12.37 1.95 -28.04
CA ASP A 374 12.61 0.92 -29.06
C ASP A 374 13.48 -0.23 -28.51
N ALA A 375 14.29 0.03 -27.48
CA ALA A 375 15.12 -0.97 -26.82
C ALA A 375 14.46 -1.61 -25.58
N GLY A 376 13.28 -1.16 -25.14
CA GLY A 376 12.64 -1.62 -23.91
C GLY A 376 13.42 -1.29 -22.63
N ARG A 377 14.19 -0.21 -22.63
CA ARG A 377 15.08 0.17 -21.52
C ARG A 377 14.75 1.53 -20.94
N MET A 378 13.48 1.78 -20.63
CA MET A 378 13.08 3.06 -20.03
C MET A 378 13.71 3.32 -18.65
N GLN A 379 14.12 2.28 -17.95
CA GLN A 379 14.92 2.36 -16.71
C GLN A 379 16.30 3.01 -16.92
N ASP A 380 16.85 2.93 -18.13
CA ASP A 380 18.18 3.44 -18.47
C ASP A 380 18.16 4.85 -19.07
N LEU A 381 16.98 5.48 -19.18
CA LEU A 381 16.82 6.82 -19.74
C LEU A 381 17.78 7.81 -19.04
N ASP A 382 18.61 8.52 -19.81
CA ASP A 382 19.67 9.40 -19.28
C ASP A 382 19.13 10.41 -18.25
N ALA A 383 19.86 10.59 -17.13
CA ALA A 383 19.53 11.57 -16.08
C ALA A 383 19.51 13.02 -16.59
N ARG A 384 20.17 13.30 -17.72
CA ARG A 384 20.15 14.59 -18.42
C ARG A 384 18.95 14.74 -19.36
N SER A 385 18.16 13.68 -19.60
CA SER A 385 16.96 13.78 -20.42
C SER A 385 15.99 14.78 -19.80
N THR A 386 15.52 15.70 -20.64
CA THR A 386 14.57 16.74 -20.23
C THR A 386 13.23 16.14 -19.83
N VAL A 387 12.82 15.03 -20.47
CA VAL A 387 11.61 14.29 -20.11
C VAL A 387 11.76 13.59 -18.77
N ARG A 388 12.88 12.90 -18.54
CA ARG A 388 13.14 12.25 -17.24
C ARG A 388 13.13 13.26 -16.10
N GLN A 389 13.85 14.37 -16.26
CA GLN A 389 13.90 15.43 -15.25
C GLN A 389 12.51 16.00 -14.95
N ALA A 390 11.69 16.25 -15.98
CA ALA A 390 10.32 16.72 -15.79
C ALA A 390 9.44 15.71 -15.07
N LEU A 391 9.50 14.42 -15.43
CA LEU A 391 8.70 13.37 -14.78
C LEU A 391 9.14 13.10 -13.34
N TRP A 392 10.44 13.18 -13.04
CA TRP A 392 10.97 13.04 -11.69
C TRP A 392 10.66 14.28 -10.83
N ALA A 393 10.68 15.48 -11.41
CA ALA A 393 10.22 16.69 -10.75
C ALA A 393 8.71 16.64 -10.46
N LEU A 394 7.91 16.08 -11.38
CA LEU A 394 6.49 15.80 -11.15
C LEU A 394 6.31 14.81 -9.98
N ALA A 395 7.11 13.75 -9.90
CA ALA A 395 7.08 12.84 -8.74
C ALA A 395 7.35 13.57 -7.41
N GLY A 396 8.27 14.54 -7.41
CA GLY A 396 8.51 15.44 -6.28
C GLY A 396 7.33 16.36 -5.96
N GLU A 397 6.72 16.96 -6.98
CA GLU A 397 5.54 17.80 -6.83
C GLU A 397 4.35 17.03 -6.21
N LEU A 398 4.23 15.74 -6.54
CA LEU A 398 3.20 14.84 -6.02
C LEU A 398 3.56 14.22 -4.66
N GLY A 399 4.73 14.54 -4.08
CA GLY A 399 5.19 13.98 -2.80
C GLY A 399 5.54 12.49 -2.86
N LEU A 400 5.83 11.95 -4.05
CA LEU A 400 6.10 10.52 -4.24
C LEU A 400 7.53 10.12 -3.90
N VAL A 401 8.45 11.08 -3.86
CA VAL A 401 9.90 10.90 -3.60
C VAL A 401 10.32 11.33 -2.19
N ASP A 402 9.40 11.85 -1.39
CA ASP A 402 9.66 12.14 0.02
C ASP A 402 9.56 10.82 0.81
N ALA A 403 10.63 10.44 1.51
CA ALA A 403 10.62 9.24 2.36
C ALA A 403 9.53 9.36 3.44
N PRO A 404 8.85 8.26 3.82
CA PRO A 404 7.89 8.29 4.92
C PRO A 404 8.56 8.86 6.18
N ALA A 405 7.87 9.77 6.86
CA ALA A 405 8.37 10.54 7.99
C ALA A 405 8.56 9.70 9.28
N ALA A 406 9.25 8.57 9.19
CA ALA A 406 9.62 7.71 10.30
C ALA A 406 11.15 7.68 10.51
N ALA A 407 11.78 8.86 10.64
CA ALA A 407 13.16 9.01 11.18
C ALA A 407 13.56 10.48 11.46
N ARG A 408 12.58 11.38 11.68
CA ARG A 408 12.85 12.76 12.13
C ARG A 408 12.31 12.99 13.55
N GLN A 409 12.67 12.09 14.46
CA GLN A 409 12.67 12.40 15.89
C GLN A 409 14.07 12.10 16.44
N GLY A 410 14.75 13.17 16.86
CA GLY A 410 16.06 13.07 17.51
C GLY A 410 17.12 13.98 16.92
N ARG A 411 16.91 15.30 16.98
CA ARG A 411 17.96 16.28 17.34
C ARG A 411 17.42 17.70 17.40
N GLY A 412 17.56 18.32 18.58
CA GLY A 412 17.72 19.77 18.70
C GLY A 412 16.50 20.56 19.15
N SER A 413 16.21 20.47 20.46
CA SER A 413 15.55 21.55 21.20
C SER A 413 16.20 22.90 20.91
N HIS A 414 15.44 23.86 20.37
CA HIS A 414 15.64 25.27 20.68
C HIS A 414 14.30 25.98 20.89
N ARG A 415 13.98 26.10 22.19
CA ARG A 415 13.11 27.08 22.87
C ARG A 415 12.42 28.12 21.99
N ALA A 416 11.10 28.04 21.97
CA ALA A 416 10.20 29.16 21.77
C ALA A 416 10.44 30.26 22.84
N ARG A 417 10.55 31.51 22.41
CA ARG A 417 10.37 32.69 23.29
C ARG A 417 9.06 33.37 22.94
N THR A 418 8.13 33.32 23.87
CA THR A 418 6.86 34.07 23.88
C THR A 418 7.12 35.58 24.01
N PRO A 419 6.40 36.47 23.30
CA PRO A 419 6.44 37.89 23.59
C PRO A 419 5.45 38.23 24.71
N LEU A 420 5.98 38.72 25.84
CA LEU A 420 5.19 39.32 26.91
C LEU A 420 4.98 40.80 26.63
N THR A 421 3.71 41.20 26.66
CA THR A 421 3.21 42.57 26.62
C THR A 421 3.61 43.33 27.89
N GLY A 422 3.95 44.61 27.76
CA GLY A 422 4.26 45.48 28.89
C GLY A 422 4.38 46.95 28.51
N ARG A 423 3.26 47.68 28.56
CA ARG A 423 3.20 49.15 28.56
C ARG A 423 4.03 49.73 29.73
N ARG A 424 4.81 50.79 29.50
CA ARG A 424 4.75 52.06 30.27
C ARG A 424 5.58 53.20 29.64
N ARG A 425 5.05 54.40 29.84
CA ARG A 425 5.39 55.72 29.28
C ARG A 425 6.57 56.41 29.97
N LYS A 426 7.27 57.28 29.23
CA LYS A 426 7.71 58.68 29.51
C LYS A 426 8.92 59.00 28.61
N ALA A 427 9.25 60.20 28.17
CA ALA A 427 8.60 61.49 27.96
C ALA A 427 9.73 62.41 27.44
N LEU A 428 9.45 63.19 26.39
CA LEU A 428 10.00 64.51 26.03
C LEU A 428 11.52 64.72 25.85
N THR A 429 11.91 65.20 24.65
CA THR A 429 12.43 66.56 24.44
C THR A 429 12.30 66.97 22.96
N ALA A 430 11.78 68.18 22.73
CA ALA A 430 11.67 68.92 21.46
C ALA A 430 13.04 69.51 21.05
N GLY A 431 13.37 69.96 19.84
CA GLY A 431 12.74 70.30 18.55
C GLY A 431 13.88 70.88 17.64
N PRO A 432 13.67 71.77 16.64
CA PRO A 432 12.62 71.83 15.62
C PRO A 432 13.16 72.04 14.17
N ALA A 433 12.24 71.82 13.20
CA ALA A 433 11.98 72.53 11.92
C ALA A 433 13.09 72.83 10.87
N ALA A 434 12.85 72.42 9.61
CA ALA A 434 12.41 73.30 8.50
C ALA A 434 12.49 72.60 7.12
N GLY A 435 11.48 72.82 6.25
CA GLY A 435 11.67 72.76 4.79
C GLY A 435 10.74 71.84 3.99
N GLU A 436 9.52 72.29 3.72
CA GLU A 436 8.72 71.97 2.52
C GLU A 436 8.58 73.29 1.71
N PRO A 437 7.99 73.35 0.49
CA PRO A 437 7.68 72.30 -0.50
C PRO A 437 8.03 72.73 -1.95
N GLY A 438 7.74 71.88 -2.95
CA GLY A 438 7.80 72.29 -4.37
C GLY A 438 7.10 71.33 -5.33
N VAL A 439 5.82 71.59 -5.60
CA VAL A 439 5.08 71.20 -6.82
C VAL A 439 4.48 72.50 -7.37
N PRO A 440 4.39 72.74 -8.69
CA PRO A 440 3.11 72.47 -9.38
C PRO A 440 3.19 72.20 -10.90
N GLY A 441 2.09 71.71 -11.47
CA GLY A 441 1.73 71.89 -12.90
C GLY A 441 1.17 70.62 -13.56
N ALA A 442 -0.14 70.36 -13.48
CA ALA A 442 -1.20 70.78 -14.43
C ALA A 442 -1.25 69.88 -15.69
N ALA A 443 -2.23 68.96 -15.80
CA ALA A 443 -3.60 69.16 -16.29
C ALA A 443 -3.71 69.29 -17.82
N GLY A 444 -4.49 68.40 -18.45
CA GLY A 444 -4.87 68.49 -19.86
C GLY A 444 -5.64 67.25 -20.32
N ALA A 445 -6.95 67.41 -20.49
CA ALA A 445 -7.92 66.39 -20.86
C ALA A 445 -8.21 66.37 -22.38
N PHE A 446 -9.05 65.40 -22.76
CA PHE A 446 -9.87 65.27 -24.00
C PHE A 446 -9.28 64.58 -25.23
N GLY A 447 -10.08 63.66 -25.80
CA GLY A 447 -10.25 63.60 -27.26
C GLY A 447 -10.37 62.23 -27.93
N ALA A 448 -11.57 61.65 -27.92
CA ALA A 448 -12.32 61.06 -29.04
C ALA A 448 -11.66 60.17 -30.14
N ALA A 449 -12.29 59.00 -30.32
CA ALA A 449 -12.88 58.44 -31.55
C ALA A 449 -12.03 58.10 -32.81
N GLY A 450 -12.27 56.90 -33.35
CA GLY A 450 -12.16 56.61 -34.78
C GLY A 450 -11.57 55.22 -35.14
N PRO A 451 -12.30 54.34 -35.85
CA PRO A 451 -11.85 52.99 -36.24
C PRO A 451 -11.08 53.02 -37.58
N TYR A 452 -10.33 51.95 -37.88
CA TYR A 452 -9.85 51.66 -39.24
C TYR A 452 -10.21 50.23 -39.63
N GLU A 453 -10.86 50.13 -40.78
CA GLU A 453 -11.25 48.95 -41.54
C GLU A 453 -10.06 48.25 -42.23
N GLU A 454 -10.28 46.95 -42.45
CA GLU A 454 -9.98 46.07 -43.59
C GLU A 454 -8.77 46.32 -44.53
N GLY A 455 -8.07 45.21 -44.74
CA GLY A 455 -7.33 44.83 -45.94
C GLY A 455 -7.27 43.31 -46.03
#